data_AF-T1AGK7-F1
#
_entry.id   AF-T1AGK7-F1
#
_cell.length_a   1.000
_cell.length_b   1.000
_cell.length_c   1.000
_cell.angle_alpha   90.00
_cell.angle_beta   90.00
_cell.angle_gamma   90.00
#
_symmetry.space_group_name_H-M   'P 1'
#
loop_
_entity.id
_entity.type
_entity.pdbx_description
1 polymer ?
#
loop_
_entity_poly.entity_id
_entity_poly.type
_entity_poly.pdbx_seq_one_letter_code
_entity_poly.pdbx_strand_id
1 'polypeptide(L)'
;TICTDGWKGYAGLAKEGYEHHAVNISASGDPAHVAMPGVHKIASLLKRWLLGTHQGSVTAVHLDAYLDEFAFRFNRRKSRRRGMLFYRLLENAVVTKPKRFRPSRASLMPSKHNL
;
A
#
# COMPACT_ATOMS: atom_id res chain seq x y z
N THR A 1 -16.94 4.28 6.61
CA THR A 1 -16.77 5.45 5.73
C THR A 1 -15.34 5.51 5.19
N ILE A 2 -15.16 5.60 3.88
CA ILE A 2 -13.87 5.80 3.18
C ILE A 2 -13.91 7.16 2.51
N CYS A 3 -12.93 8.02 2.81
CA CYS A 3 -12.79 9.33 2.16
C CYS A 3 -11.81 9.25 0.99
N THR A 4 -12.19 9.72 -0.20
CA THR A 4 -11.30 9.78 -1.38
C THR A 4 -11.31 11.15 -2.04
N ASP A 5 -10.41 11.38 -2.99
CA ASP A 5 -10.32 12.59 -3.81
C ASP A 5 -11.38 12.70 -4.92
N GLY A 6 -12.32 11.75 -4.98
CA GLY A 6 -13.38 11.70 -5.99
C GLY A 6 -12.96 11.11 -7.34
N TRP A 7 -11.79 10.45 -7.46
CA TRP A 7 -11.42 9.76 -8.70
C TRP A 7 -12.42 8.66 -9.05
N LYS A 8 -12.85 8.61 -10.33
CA LYS A 8 -13.87 7.66 -10.83
C LYS A 8 -13.50 6.18 -10.61
N GLY A 9 -12.22 5.86 -10.44
CA GLY A 9 -11.76 4.51 -10.10
C GLY A 9 -12.35 3.97 -8.78
N TYR A 10 -12.80 4.85 -7.89
CA TYR A 10 -13.39 4.48 -6.60
C TYR A 10 -14.90 4.22 -6.64
N ALA A 11 -15.56 4.33 -7.79
CA ALA A 11 -17.02 4.14 -7.91
C ALA A 11 -17.50 2.75 -7.49
N GLY A 12 -16.60 1.75 -7.44
CA GLY A 12 -16.90 0.40 -6.95
C GLY A 12 -17.00 0.28 -5.42
N LEU A 13 -16.52 1.26 -4.64
CA LEU A 13 -16.45 1.15 -3.17
C LEU A 13 -17.81 0.90 -2.51
N ALA A 14 -18.86 1.55 -3.01
CA ALA A 14 -20.22 1.33 -2.54
C ALA A 14 -20.71 -0.10 -2.78
N LYS A 15 -20.31 -0.72 -3.90
CA LYS A 15 -20.66 -2.12 -4.22
C LYS A 15 -19.98 -3.14 -3.32
N GLU A 16 -18.81 -2.80 -2.79
CA GLU A 16 -18.05 -3.60 -1.82
C GLU A 16 -18.51 -3.37 -0.36
N GLY A 17 -19.60 -2.62 -0.16
CA GLY A 17 -20.20 -2.37 1.15
C GLY A 17 -19.54 -1.24 1.95
N TYR A 18 -18.68 -0.43 1.33
CA TYR A 18 -18.09 0.73 1.98
C TYR A 18 -18.91 1.99 1.71
N GLU A 19 -19.26 2.70 2.78
CA GLU A 19 -19.76 4.07 2.67
C GLU A 19 -18.66 4.98 2.09
N HIS A 20 -18.88 5.53 0.90
CA HIS A 20 -17.89 6.31 0.17
C HIS A 20 -18.21 7.81 0.27
N HIS A 21 -17.26 8.57 0.82
CA HIS A 21 -17.32 10.03 0.90
C HIS A 21 -16.27 10.64 -0.04
N ALA A 22 -16.71 11.11 -1.21
CA ALA A 22 -15.84 11.77 -2.17
C ALA A 22 -15.64 13.24 -1.81
N VAL A 23 -14.39 13.66 -1.64
CA VAL A 23 -13.98 15.05 -1.44
C VAL A 23 -13.42 15.56 -2.75
N ASN A 24 -14.14 16.47 -3.41
CA ASN A 24 -13.64 17.10 -4.62
C ASN A 24 -12.64 18.20 -4.26
N ILE A 25 -11.35 17.86 -4.30
CA ILE A 25 -10.25 18.76 -3.90
C ILE A 25 -10.17 20.00 -4.80
N SER A 26 -10.45 19.87 -6.10
CA SER A 26 -10.39 21.03 -7.02
C SER A 26 -11.56 21.98 -6.85
N ALA A 27 -12.73 21.47 -6.43
CA ALA A 27 -13.92 22.28 -6.19
C ALA A 27 -14.00 22.85 -4.76
N SER A 28 -13.27 22.30 -3.78
CA SER A 28 -13.37 22.77 -2.40
C SER A 28 -12.62 24.08 -2.14
N GLY A 29 -11.70 24.49 -3.03
CA GLY A 29 -10.87 25.69 -2.86
C GLY A 29 -9.77 25.57 -1.80
N ASP A 30 -9.91 24.61 -0.88
CA ASP A 30 -8.91 24.28 0.13
C ASP A 30 -7.73 23.49 -0.46
N PRO A 31 -6.49 23.74 0.01
CA PRO A 31 -5.34 22.91 -0.34
C PRO A 31 -5.56 21.43 0.01
N ALA A 32 -5.04 20.53 -0.82
CA ALA A 32 -5.20 19.07 -0.64
C ALA A 32 -4.79 18.54 0.75
N HIS A 33 -3.82 19.19 1.40
CA HIS A 33 -3.38 18.79 2.75
C HIS A 33 -4.37 19.17 3.87
N VAL A 34 -5.25 20.15 3.61
CA VAL A 34 -6.36 20.56 4.49
C VAL A 34 -7.56 19.64 4.27
N ALA A 35 -7.90 19.38 3.01
CA ALA A 35 -8.99 18.48 2.64
C ALA A 35 -8.71 17.00 2.99
N MET A 36 -7.44 16.56 2.93
CA MET A 36 -7.02 15.19 3.19
C MET A 36 -5.80 15.09 4.12
N PRO A 37 -5.95 15.47 5.40
CA PRO A 37 -4.82 15.54 6.34
C PRO A 37 -4.19 14.17 6.62
N GLY A 38 -4.99 13.10 6.55
CA GLY A 38 -4.52 11.71 6.70
C GLY A 38 -3.54 11.32 5.59
N VAL A 39 -3.92 11.54 4.33
CA VAL A 39 -3.09 11.23 3.16
C VAL A 39 -1.79 12.03 3.19
N HIS A 40 -1.90 13.33 3.47
CA HIS A 40 -0.72 14.20 3.61
C HIS A 40 0.24 13.70 4.69
N LYS A 41 -0.28 13.30 5.85
CA LYS A 41 0.53 12.76 6.95
C LYS A 41 1.25 11.47 6.55
N ILE A 42 0.57 10.55 5.86
CA ILE A 42 1.18 9.31 5.38
C ILE A 42 2.31 9.60 4.39
N ALA A 43 2.07 10.48 3.41
CA ALA A 43 3.07 10.88 2.43
C ALA A 43 4.31 11.52 3.10
N SER A 44 4.10 12.40 4.07
CA SER A 44 5.17 13.03 4.85
C SER A 44 5.98 12.02 5.69
N LEU A 45 5.31 11.02 6.26
CA LEU A 45 5.97 9.95 7.02
C LEU A 45 6.78 9.02 6.11
N LEU A 46 6.25 8.68 4.93
CA LEU A 46 6.97 7.88 3.93
C LEU A 46 8.25 8.60 3.50
N LYS A 47 8.16 9.88 3.13
CA LYS A 47 9.34 10.68 2.74
C LYS A 47 10.40 10.73 3.83
N ARG A 48 9.98 10.95 5.08
CA ARG A 48 10.89 10.94 6.24
C ARG A 48 11.54 9.57 6.45
N TRP A 49 10.77 8.50 6.31
CA TRP A 49 11.29 7.14 6.49
C TRP A 49 12.29 6.76 5.39
N LEU A 50 12.00 7.09 4.13
CA LEU A 50 12.91 6.90 3.01
C LEU A 50 14.23 7.64 3.22
N LEU A 51 14.16 8.91 3.62
CA LEU A 51 15.35 9.71 3.89
C LEU A 51 16.16 9.17 5.09
N GLY A 52 15.50 8.68 6.14
CA GLY A 52 16.19 8.17 7.32
C GLY A 52 16.77 6.75 7.17
N THR A 53 15.99 5.82 6.62
CA THR A 53 16.37 4.39 6.52
C THR A 53 17.24 4.13 5.30
N HIS A 54 16.90 4.74 4.16
CA HIS A 54 17.65 4.56 2.92
C HIS A 54 18.65 5.69 2.65
N GLN A 55 18.76 6.69 3.53
CA GLN A 55 19.72 7.80 3.42
C GLN A 55 19.67 8.53 2.07
N GLY A 56 18.49 8.54 1.44
CA GLY A 56 18.31 9.10 0.09
C GLY A 56 18.72 8.18 -1.07
N SER A 57 19.28 7.01 -0.80
CA SER A 57 19.55 5.96 -1.80
C SER A 57 18.28 5.15 -2.08
N VAL A 58 17.39 5.75 -2.86
CA VAL A 58 16.13 5.14 -3.29
C VAL A 58 16.13 5.07 -4.80
N THR A 59 16.00 3.86 -5.35
CA THR A 59 15.91 3.66 -6.79
C THR A 59 14.47 3.32 -7.20
N ALA A 60 14.05 3.80 -8.37
CA ALA A 60 12.70 3.53 -8.89
C ALA A 60 12.44 2.02 -9.09
N VAL A 61 13.50 1.24 -9.36
CA VAL A 61 13.44 -0.22 -9.57
C VAL A 61 12.91 -0.96 -8.34
N HIS A 62 13.14 -0.43 -7.13
CA HIS A 62 12.72 -1.05 -5.87
C HIS A 62 11.56 -0.32 -5.19
N LEU A 63 10.88 0.60 -5.90
CA LEU A 63 9.82 1.42 -5.32
C LEU A 63 8.73 0.57 -4.66
N ASP A 64 8.27 -0.48 -5.32
CA ASP A 64 7.25 -1.38 -4.78
C ASP A 64 7.69 -2.03 -3.46
N ALA A 65 8.94 -2.49 -3.40
CA ALA A 65 9.50 -3.10 -2.18
C ALA A 65 9.59 -2.08 -1.02
N TYR A 66 9.98 -0.84 -1.31
CA TYR A 66 10.00 0.22 -0.29
C TYR A 66 8.60 0.56 0.22
N LEU A 67 7.62 0.62 -0.67
CA LEU A 67 6.22 0.89 -0.29
C LEU A 67 5.64 -0.25 0.55
N ASP A 68 5.91 -1.50 0.18
CA ASP A 68 5.51 -2.68 0.94
C ASP A 68 6.14 -2.70 2.34
N GLU A 69 7.44 -2.41 2.45
CA GLU A 69 8.11 -2.32 3.76
C GLU A 69 7.53 -1.18 4.60
N PHE A 70 7.31 -0.02 4.01
CA PHE A 70 6.72 1.11 4.71
C PHE A 70 5.31 0.77 5.22
N ALA A 71 4.45 0.21 4.38
CA ALA A 71 3.10 -0.21 4.75
C ALA A 71 3.14 -1.25 5.88
N PHE A 72 4.05 -2.22 5.79
CA PHE A 72 4.27 -3.21 6.83
C PHE A 72 4.64 -2.58 8.18
N ARG A 73 5.63 -1.67 8.19
CA ARG A 73 6.11 -0.99 9.40
C ARG A 73 5.04 -0.06 9.98
N PHE A 74 4.36 0.71 9.14
CA PHE A 74 3.32 1.64 9.55
C PHE A 74 2.13 0.92 10.18
N ASN A 75 1.61 -0.13 9.52
CA ASN A 75 0.46 -0.90 10.01
C ASN A 75 0.78 -1.67 11.30
N ARG A 76 2.05 -1.98 11.55
CA ARG A 76 2.49 -2.71 12.76
C ARG A 76 3.16 -1.84 13.82
N ARG A 77 3.17 -0.52 13.68
CA ARG A 77 3.87 0.39 14.62
C ARG A 77 3.40 0.26 16.07
N LYS A 78 2.14 -0.13 16.29
CA LYS A 78 1.54 -0.36 17.62
C LYS A 78 1.59 -1.84 18.07
N SER A 79 2.18 -2.73 17.26
CA SER A 79 2.25 -4.15 17.62
C SER A 79 3.18 -4.33 18.83
N ARG A 80 2.64 -4.93 19.90
CA ARG A 80 3.38 -5.27 21.12
C ARG A 80 4.37 -6.43 20.92
N ARG A 81 4.26 -7.16 19.79
CA ARG A 81 5.10 -8.32 19.47
C ARG A 81 5.68 -8.16 18.06
N ARG A 82 6.76 -7.37 17.95
CA ARG A 82 7.37 -6.98 16.68
C ARG A 82 7.99 -8.17 15.91
N GLY A 83 8.54 -9.15 16.61
CA GLY A 83 9.21 -10.35 16.03
C GLY A 83 8.29 -11.49 15.58
N MET A 84 6.97 -11.41 15.76
CA MET A 84 6.05 -12.50 15.41
C MET A 84 5.54 -12.43 13.96
N LEU A 85 6.43 -12.10 13.01
CA LEU A 85 6.06 -12.05 11.58
C LEU A 85 5.54 -13.42 11.11
N PHE A 86 6.29 -14.47 11.46
CA PHE A 86 5.97 -15.85 11.12
C PHE A 86 4.59 -16.27 11.66
N TYR A 87 4.32 -16.03 12.95
CA TYR A 87 3.01 -16.35 13.54
C TYR A 87 1.86 -15.61 12.86
N ARG A 88 2.04 -14.33 12.51
CA ARG A 88 1.01 -13.58 11.76
C ARG A 88 0.78 -14.12 10.35
N LEU A 89 1.84 -14.57 9.69
CA LEU A 89 1.71 -15.20 8.38
C LEU A 89 0.94 -16.52 8.49
N LEU A 90 1.19 -17.28 9.56
CA LEU A 90 0.47 -18.51 9.87
C LEU A 90 -1.01 -18.25 10.22
N GLU A 91 -1.29 -17.26 11.08
CA GLU A 91 -2.66 -16.78 11.37
C GLU A 91 -3.40 -16.40 10.07
N ASN A 92 -2.75 -15.60 9.21
CA ASN A 92 -3.34 -15.20 7.94
C ASN A 92 -3.54 -16.39 6.98
N ALA A 93 -2.62 -17.36 6.96
CA ALA A 93 -2.76 -18.56 6.15
C ALA A 93 -3.94 -19.43 6.59
N VAL A 94 -4.24 -19.46 7.89
CA VAL A 94 -5.40 -20.18 8.44
C VAL A 94 -6.72 -19.45 8.12
N VAL A 95 -6.75 -18.12 8.23
CA VAL A 95 -7.98 -17.32 7.99
C VAL A 95 -8.28 -17.16 6.49
N THR A 96 -7.25 -17.09 5.65
CA THR A 96 -7.42 -16.86 4.21
C THR A 96 -7.78 -18.15 3.51
N LYS A 97 -8.85 -18.13 2.70
CA LYS A 97 -9.23 -19.29 1.86
C LYS A 97 -8.06 -19.70 0.95
N PRO A 98 -7.84 -21.01 0.72
CA PRO A 98 -6.78 -21.49 -0.14
C PRO A 98 -6.83 -20.83 -1.52
N LYS A 99 -5.73 -20.18 -1.92
CA LYS A 99 -5.58 -19.64 -3.28
C LYS A 99 -4.69 -20.57 -4.08
N ARG A 100 -5.16 -20.93 -5.28
CA ARG A 100 -4.32 -21.66 -6.25
C ARG A 100 -3.12 -20.79 -6.64
N PHE A 101 -1.95 -21.40 -6.69
CA PHE A 101 -0.74 -20.75 -7.17
C PHE A 101 -0.97 -20.23 -8.59
N ARG A 102 -0.71 -18.95 -8.82
CA ARG A 102 -0.74 -18.33 -10.14
C ARG A 102 0.66 -17.81 -10.42
N PRO A 103 1.38 -18.36 -11.41
CA PRO A 103 2.72 -17.88 -11.72
C PRO A 103 2.65 -16.40 -12.11
N SER A 104 3.60 -15.61 -11.61
CA SER A 104 3.76 -14.22 -12.03
C SER A 104 4.15 -14.18 -13.52
N ARG A 105 3.77 -13.11 -14.22
CA ARG A 105 4.06 -12.93 -15.65
C ARG A 105 5.55 -13.07 -16.02
N ALA A 106 6.44 -12.83 -15.04
CA ALA A 106 7.89 -13.01 -15.19
C ALA A 106 8.30 -14.48 -15.40
N SER A 107 7.55 -15.44 -14.86
CA SER A 107 7.83 -16.88 -14.98
C SER A 107 7.36 -17.50 -16.31
N LEU A 108 6.69 -16.73 -17.17
CA LEU A 108 6.16 -17.18 -18.47
C LEU A 108 7.11 -16.90 -19.65
N MET A 109 8.27 -16.29 -19.41
CA MET A 109 9.27 -16.05 -20.44
C MET A 109 10.17 -17.30 -20.57
N PRO A 110 10.16 -18.02 -21.70
CA PRO A 110 11.09 -19.13 -21.92
C PRO A 110 12.52 -18.59 -22.03
N SER A 111 13.45 -19.16 -21.25
CA SER A 111 14.89 -18.90 -21.39
C SER A 111 15.35 -19.40 -22.76
N LYS A 112 15.65 -18.48 -23.69
CA LYS A 112 16.30 -18.82 -24.95
C LYS A 112 17.77 -19.12 -24.67
N HIS A 113 18.08 -20.36 -24.33
CA HIS A 113 19.44 -20.88 -24.44
C HIS A 113 19.63 -21.33 -25.89
N ASN A 114 20.37 -20.54 -26.68
CA ASN A 114 20.82 -20.94 -28.01
C ASN A 114 22.18 -21.67 -27.83
N LEU A 115 22.26 -22.90 -28.32
CA LEU A 115 23.51 -23.57 -28.71
C LEU A 115 23.94 -23.05 -30.08
#